data_AF-A0AA47I8U0-F1
#
_entry.id   AF-A0AA47I8U0-F1
#
_cell.length_a   1.000
_cell.length_b   1.000
_cell.length_c   1.000
_cell.angle_alpha   90.00
_cell.angle_beta   90.00
_cell.angle_gamma   90.00
#
_symmetry.space_group_name_H-M   'P 1'
#
loop_
_entity.id
_entity.type
_entity.pdbx_description
1 polymer ?
#
loop_
_entity_poly.entity_id
_entity_poly.type
_entity_poly.pdbx_seq_one_letter_code
_entity_poly.pdbx_strand_id
1 'polypeptide(L)'
;MRFQNDEKKFLYSNAFDGYLTTESSYIAESIKQEIEIIQKIEKEKKERLAELEQENQIQRSNSDKYIKVKTKVYPRANIAFKCNFCDGGHSDEQVGFNGVCSDDIITNNIRLEKRTWCSSDDCACGQYLNCDITRSELEDVCTNGGFVCYESQMLRDWKALAGIVQTGERKGQPMKLNKVQNNSLCVLTTRDPNSMESDRYIFGVFLVDETYEGDNQDEGYVTTKSKYRIKLYPKEAHKMLFWNYHANDNQPEVAVWSSGLHRYFEDEQAIQILQDIAKLKQGTEKEELANEFLLYFARINDVDISNVPEKSGALKKL
;
A
#
# COMPACT_ATOMS: atom_id res chain seq x y z
N MET A 1 39.51 -63.26 15.33
CA MET A 1 38.19 -63.89 15.65
C MET A 1 38.12 -65.25 14.98
N ARG A 2 37.71 -66.30 15.70
CA ARG A 2 37.35 -67.59 15.09
C ARG A 2 35.96 -67.44 14.47
N PHE A 3 35.86 -67.45 13.15
CA PHE A 3 34.57 -67.42 12.46
C PHE A 3 33.96 -68.84 12.50
N GLN A 4 32.73 -68.97 13.00
CA GLN A 4 31.90 -70.17 12.76
C GLN A 4 31.46 -70.17 11.29
N ASN A 5 31.20 -71.35 10.70
CA ASN A 5 30.80 -71.53 9.30
C ASN A 5 29.40 -70.93 9.02
N ASP A 6 29.29 -69.61 9.01
CA ASP A 6 28.10 -68.85 8.64
C ASP A 6 28.46 -67.78 7.59
N GLU A 7 27.63 -67.64 6.56
CA GLU A 7 27.78 -66.63 5.51
C GLU A 7 27.34 -65.26 6.05
N LYS A 8 28.25 -64.27 6.08
CA LYS A 8 27.96 -62.90 6.49
C LYS A 8 28.08 -61.94 5.32
N LYS A 9 27.02 -61.17 5.07
CA LYS A 9 26.99 -60.11 4.07
C LYS A 9 27.45 -58.79 4.70
N PHE A 10 28.43 -58.15 4.09
CA PHE A 10 28.91 -56.83 4.50
C PHE A 10 28.57 -55.80 3.42
N LEU A 11 28.33 -54.56 3.85
CA LEU A 11 28.10 -53.44 2.93
C LEU A 11 29.45 -52.93 2.42
N TYR A 12 29.68 -53.09 1.12
CA TYR A 12 30.76 -52.40 0.42
C TYR A 12 30.36 -50.94 0.18
N SER A 13 31.22 -49.94 0.40
CA SER A 13 32.65 -50.02 0.80
C SER A 13 32.88 -49.97 2.34
N ASN A 14 31.85 -49.71 3.14
CA ASN A 14 31.92 -49.49 4.60
C ASN A 14 32.61 -50.62 5.40
N ALA A 15 32.57 -51.86 4.92
CA ALA A 15 33.25 -52.99 5.56
C ALA A 15 34.78 -52.83 5.66
N PHE A 16 35.36 -52.02 4.78
CA PHE A 16 36.80 -51.70 4.78
C PHE A 16 37.14 -50.51 5.69
N ASP A 17 36.15 -49.88 6.31
CA ASP A 17 36.33 -48.86 7.35
C ASP A 17 36.60 -49.53 8.70
N GLY A 18 37.79 -50.12 8.84
CA GLY A 18 38.31 -50.68 10.09
C GLY A 18 38.12 -52.18 10.32
N TYR A 19 37.39 -52.91 9.46
CA TYR A 19 37.11 -54.34 9.64
C TYR A 19 37.76 -55.27 8.60
N LEU A 20 38.01 -54.80 7.38
CA LEU A 20 38.63 -55.58 6.30
C LEU A 20 39.80 -54.82 5.67
N THR A 21 40.82 -55.55 5.23
CA THR A 21 41.95 -55.02 4.45
C THR A 21 42.16 -55.87 3.20
N THR A 22 42.77 -55.29 2.18
CA THR A 22 43.14 -55.97 0.93
C THR A 22 44.65 -55.96 0.78
N GLU A 23 45.22 -57.04 0.24
CA GLU A 23 46.65 -57.15 -0.03
C GLU A 23 47.09 -56.30 -1.23
N SER A 24 46.16 -55.93 -2.11
CA SER A 24 46.44 -55.08 -3.27
C SER A 24 46.42 -53.60 -2.89
N SER A 25 47.57 -52.94 -3.03
CA SER A 25 47.73 -51.51 -2.75
C SER A 25 46.82 -50.62 -3.62
N TYR A 26 46.67 -50.96 -4.90
CA TYR A 26 45.81 -50.22 -5.83
C TYR A 26 44.33 -50.28 -5.41
N ILE A 27 43.84 -51.46 -5.01
CA ILE A 27 42.46 -51.65 -4.58
C ILE A 27 42.23 -50.97 -3.22
N ALA A 28 43.21 -51.03 -2.30
CA ALA A 28 43.14 -50.35 -1.01
C ALA A 28 42.93 -48.83 -1.16
N GLU A 29 43.64 -48.21 -2.11
CA GLU A 29 43.58 -46.77 -2.33
C GLU A 29 42.26 -46.34 -2.95
N SER A 30 41.73 -47.12 -3.91
CA SER A 30 40.40 -46.87 -4.49
C SER A 30 39.28 -46.98 -3.45
N ILE A 31 39.31 -48.00 -2.59
CA ILE A 31 38.32 -48.19 -1.53
C ILE A 31 38.37 -47.05 -0.52
N LYS A 32 39.58 -46.57 -0.16
CA LYS A 32 39.75 -45.45 0.76
C LYS A 32 39.13 -44.16 0.21
N GLN A 33 39.33 -43.87 -1.07
CA GLN A 33 38.72 -42.70 -1.73
C GLN A 33 37.18 -42.79 -1.74
N GLU A 34 36.62 -43.98 -2.00
CA GLU A 34 35.16 -44.18 -1.96
C GLU A 34 34.59 -43.96 -0.54
N ILE A 35 35.27 -44.46 0.50
CA ILE A 35 34.85 -44.24 1.90
C ILE A 35 34.88 -42.75 2.25
N GLU A 36 35.95 -42.03 1.87
CA GLU A 36 36.07 -40.59 2.11
C GLU A 36 34.95 -39.79 1.43
N ILE A 37 34.57 -40.16 0.21
CA ILE A 37 33.44 -39.54 -0.53
C ILE A 37 32.11 -39.80 0.20
N ILE A 38 31.86 -41.05 0.61
CA ILE A 38 30.62 -41.43 1.32
C ILE A 38 30.51 -40.66 2.64
N GLN A 39 31.59 -40.61 3.43
CA GLN A 39 31.62 -39.88 4.69
C GLN A 39 31.37 -38.37 4.50
N LYS A 40 31.89 -37.79 3.41
CA LYS A 40 31.64 -36.39 3.06
C LYS A 40 30.17 -36.14 2.72
N ILE A 41 29.56 -37.00 1.91
CA ILE A 41 28.13 -36.92 1.55
C ILE A 41 27.24 -37.07 2.78
N GLU A 42 27.55 -38.00 3.67
CA GLU A 42 26.79 -38.20 4.92
C GLU A 42 26.90 -36.99 5.86
N LYS A 43 28.09 -36.38 5.95
CA LYS A 43 28.29 -35.16 6.73
C LYS A 43 27.47 -33.98 6.18
N GLU A 44 27.53 -33.73 4.87
CA GLU A 44 26.75 -32.67 4.21
C GLU A 44 25.24 -32.90 4.37
N LYS A 45 24.78 -34.15 4.27
CA LYS A 45 23.37 -34.51 4.49
C LYS A 45 22.94 -34.25 5.93
N LYS A 46 23.81 -34.52 6.91
CA LYS A 46 23.54 -34.30 8.33
C LYS A 46 23.51 -32.81 8.68
N GLU A 47 24.41 -32.01 8.10
CA GLU A 47 24.42 -30.54 8.23
C GLU A 47 23.15 -29.93 7.63
N ARG A 48 22.75 -30.35 6.42
CA ARG A 48 21.51 -29.89 5.78
C ARG A 48 20.25 -30.28 6.57
N LEU A 49 20.22 -31.47 7.18
CA LEU A 49 19.12 -31.86 8.06
C LEU A 49 19.04 -30.99 9.31
N ALA A 50 20.19 -30.65 9.92
CA ALA A 50 20.25 -29.78 11.08
C ALA A 50 19.79 -28.34 10.74
N GLU A 51 20.18 -27.82 9.57
CA GLU A 51 19.69 -26.52 9.06
C GLU A 51 18.16 -26.54 8.88
N LEU A 52 17.62 -27.58 8.23
CA LEU A 52 16.16 -27.74 8.05
C LEU A 52 15.42 -27.88 9.39
N GLU A 53 15.99 -28.57 10.38
CA GLU A 53 15.40 -28.66 11.73
C GLU A 53 15.43 -27.30 12.44
N GLN A 54 16.50 -26.53 12.29
CA GLN A 54 16.62 -25.19 12.85
C GLN A 54 15.64 -24.20 12.21
N GLU A 55 15.48 -24.23 10.89
CA GLU A 55 14.47 -23.46 10.16
C GLU A 55 13.04 -23.82 10.61
N ASN A 56 12.75 -25.12 10.76
CA ASN A 56 11.45 -25.58 11.25
C ASN A 56 11.18 -25.17 12.71
N GLN A 57 12.20 -25.12 13.58
CA GLN A 57 12.07 -24.63 14.96
C GLN A 57 11.84 -23.10 15.00
N ILE A 58 12.48 -22.33 14.12
CA ILE A 58 12.22 -20.89 13.97
C ILE A 58 10.80 -20.64 13.45
N GLN A 59 10.32 -21.43 12.49
CA GLN A 59 8.93 -21.36 12.02
C GLN A 59 7.93 -21.74 13.13
N ARG A 60 8.20 -22.78 13.92
CA ARG A 60 7.31 -23.19 15.04
C ARG A 60 7.29 -22.17 16.18
N SER A 61 8.43 -21.59 16.53
CA SER A 61 8.49 -20.52 17.53
C SER A 61 7.85 -19.20 17.05
N ASN A 62 7.77 -18.97 15.74
CA ASN A 62 6.94 -17.91 15.15
C ASN A 62 5.45 -18.27 15.14
N SER A 63 5.08 -19.54 14.92
CA SER A 63 3.67 -20.00 14.98
C SER A 63 3.10 -20.02 16.40
N ASP A 64 3.91 -20.33 17.41
CA ASP A 64 3.48 -20.36 18.83
C ASP A 64 3.39 -18.95 19.45
N LYS A 65 3.94 -17.93 18.77
CA LYS A 65 3.68 -16.50 19.07
C LYS A 65 2.34 -16.00 18.53
N TYR A 66 1.58 -16.81 17.77
CA TYR A 66 0.17 -16.56 17.50
C TYR A 66 -0.65 -16.92 18.75
N ILE A 67 -0.50 -16.09 19.78
CA ILE A 67 -1.62 -15.73 20.63
C ILE A 67 -2.80 -15.51 19.69
N LYS A 68 -3.95 -16.19 19.91
CA LYS A 68 -5.20 -15.89 19.22
C LYS A 68 -5.48 -14.38 19.36
N VAL A 69 -4.98 -13.59 18.41
CA VAL A 69 -5.27 -12.17 18.32
C VAL A 69 -6.76 -12.14 18.05
N LYS A 70 -7.55 -11.65 19.02
CA LYS A 70 -8.92 -11.25 18.72
C LYS A 70 -8.82 -10.30 17.54
N THR A 71 -9.28 -10.73 16.36
CA THR A 71 -9.36 -9.85 15.19
C THR A 71 -10.13 -8.64 15.63
N LYS A 72 -9.45 -7.49 15.73
CA LYS A 72 -10.06 -6.27 16.24
C LYS A 72 -11.05 -5.82 15.17
N VAL A 73 -12.33 -6.06 15.39
CA VAL A 73 -13.38 -5.64 14.48
C VAL A 73 -13.54 -4.13 14.63
N TYR A 74 -13.21 -3.39 13.58
CA TYR A 74 -13.41 -1.95 13.53
C TYR A 74 -14.76 -1.63 12.89
N PRO A 75 -15.51 -0.63 13.39
CA PRO A 75 -16.67 -0.13 12.67
C PRO A 75 -16.24 0.44 11.32
N ARG A 76 -17.02 0.14 10.28
CA ARG A 76 -16.84 0.67 8.92
C ARG A 76 -16.88 2.19 8.97
N ALA A 77 -15.96 2.85 8.28
CA ALA A 77 -15.91 4.31 8.16
C ALA A 77 -15.59 4.74 6.71
N ASN A 78 -15.88 5.99 6.39
CA ASN A 78 -15.43 6.62 5.16
C ASN A 78 -13.98 7.09 5.30
N ILE A 79 -13.30 7.36 4.18
CA ILE A 79 -11.87 7.68 4.19
C ILE A 79 -11.52 8.86 3.31
N ALA A 80 -10.73 9.79 3.84
CA ALA A 80 -10.16 10.90 3.10
C ALA A 80 -8.63 10.74 3.03
N PHE A 81 -8.06 10.81 1.83
CA PHE A 81 -6.61 10.74 1.61
C PHE A 81 -5.99 12.13 1.49
N LYS A 82 -4.84 12.32 2.15
CA LYS A 82 -3.96 13.48 1.97
C LYS A 82 -2.96 13.18 0.88
N CYS A 83 -3.21 13.74 -0.29
CA CYS A 83 -2.37 13.59 -1.45
C CYS A 83 -1.39 14.78 -1.50
N ASN A 84 -0.18 14.52 -2.01
CA ASN A 84 0.69 15.60 -2.46
C ASN A 84 0.15 16.17 -3.78
N PHE A 85 0.44 17.44 -4.07
CA PHE A 85 -0.04 18.03 -5.32
C PHE A 85 0.63 17.35 -6.52
N CYS A 86 -0.18 16.93 -7.49
CA CYS A 86 0.23 16.31 -8.73
C CYS A 86 -0.60 16.91 -9.87
N ASP A 87 0.06 17.63 -10.78
CA ASP A 87 -0.54 18.22 -11.98
C ASP A 87 -0.42 17.32 -13.21
N GLY A 88 0.03 16.07 -13.03
CA GLY A 88 0.08 15.10 -14.12
C GLY A 88 -1.29 14.90 -14.74
N GLY A 89 -1.41 15.17 -16.04
CA GLY A 89 -2.67 15.13 -16.77
C GLY A 89 -3.58 16.35 -16.54
N HIS A 90 -3.11 17.44 -15.95
CA HIS A 90 -3.91 18.65 -15.73
C HIS A 90 -4.62 19.14 -17.01
N SER A 91 -5.89 19.56 -16.86
CA SER A 91 -6.69 20.21 -17.91
C SER A 91 -7.85 20.99 -17.29
N ASP A 92 -8.66 21.65 -18.12
CA ASP A 92 -9.92 22.26 -17.67
C ASP A 92 -10.90 21.24 -17.06
N GLU A 93 -10.71 19.96 -17.36
CA GLU A 93 -11.56 18.86 -16.87
C GLU A 93 -11.03 18.14 -15.62
N GLN A 94 -9.76 18.33 -15.26
CA GLN A 94 -9.18 17.65 -14.09
C GLN A 94 -7.99 18.40 -13.51
N VAL A 95 -7.88 18.41 -12.18
CA VAL A 95 -6.79 19.06 -11.44
C VAL A 95 -5.42 18.46 -11.80
N GLY A 96 -5.36 17.15 -12.04
CA GLY A 96 -4.14 16.38 -12.30
C GLY A 96 -4.35 14.93 -11.88
N PHE A 97 -3.40 14.33 -11.16
CA PHE A 97 -3.51 12.98 -10.59
C PHE A 97 -3.74 11.85 -11.62
N ASN A 98 -3.29 12.06 -12.85
CA ASN A 98 -3.41 11.14 -13.97
C ASN A 98 -2.19 11.26 -14.89
N GLY A 99 -1.01 11.02 -14.32
CA GLY A 99 0.27 11.07 -15.01
C GLY A 99 1.40 11.64 -14.15
N VAL A 100 2.55 11.81 -14.79
CA VAL A 100 3.75 12.40 -14.17
C VAL A 100 3.56 13.92 -14.03
N CYS A 101 3.97 14.48 -12.90
CA CYS A 101 3.97 15.93 -12.67
C CYS A 101 4.78 16.69 -13.73
N SER A 102 4.49 17.97 -13.93
CA SER A 102 5.36 18.89 -14.70
C SER A 102 6.70 19.12 -13.99
N ASP A 103 7.69 19.62 -14.72
CA ASP A 103 9.03 19.91 -14.16
C ASP A 103 8.97 20.93 -13.00
N ASP A 104 8.05 21.90 -13.07
CA ASP A 104 7.83 22.89 -12.02
C ASP A 104 7.30 22.22 -10.75
N ILE A 105 6.32 21.33 -10.88
CA ILE A 105 5.75 20.62 -9.73
C ILE A 105 6.69 19.56 -9.19
N ILE A 106 7.46 18.87 -10.03
CA ILE A 106 8.54 17.99 -9.61
C ILE A 106 9.54 18.79 -8.77
N THR A 107 10.03 19.92 -9.30
CA THR A 107 10.98 20.78 -8.59
C THR A 107 10.41 21.29 -7.27
N ASN A 108 9.16 21.75 -7.27
CA ASN A 108 8.47 22.21 -6.05
C ASN A 108 8.37 21.11 -5.00
N ASN A 109 7.85 19.93 -5.37
CA ASN A 109 7.64 18.83 -4.45
C ASN A 109 8.95 18.31 -3.84
N ILE A 110 10.04 18.31 -4.61
CA ILE A 110 11.35 17.79 -4.18
C ILE A 110 12.16 18.83 -3.41
N ARG A 111 12.31 20.05 -3.97
CA ARG A 111 13.26 21.05 -3.46
C ARG A 111 12.64 22.05 -2.48
N LEU A 112 11.37 22.41 -2.65
CA LEU A 112 10.70 23.44 -1.85
C LEU A 112 9.88 22.82 -0.72
N GLU A 113 8.88 22.01 -1.08
CA GLU A 113 7.94 21.39 -0.14
C GLU A 113 8.51 20.15 0.56
N LYS A 114 9.59 19.59 0.01
CA LYS A 114 10.29 18.40 0.50
C LYS A 114 9.32 17.26 0.87
N ARG A 115 8.39 16.96 -0.03
CA ARG A 115 7.35 15.94 0.18
C ARG A 115 8.02 14.59 0.39
N THR A 116 7.56 13.85 1.39
CA THR A 116 8.28 12.67 1.91
C THR A 116 8.63 11.63 0.84
N TRP A 117 7.69 11.29 -0.05
CA TRP A 117 7.98 10.37 -1.16
C TRP A 117 8.84 11.03 -2.25
N CYS A 118 8.49 12.26 -2.66
CA CYS A 118 9.19 12.96 -3.74
C CYS A 118 10.64 13.29 -3.39
N SER A 119 10.98 13.44 -2.11
CA SER A 119 12.35 13.67 -1.66
C SER A 119 13.08 12.40 -1.22
N SER A 120 12.49 11.22 -1.49
CA SER A 120 13.13 9.93 -1.23
C SER A 120 14.17 9.62 -2.31
N ASP A 121 15.25 8.94 -1.94
CA ASP A 121 16.31 8.50 -2.85
C ASP A 121 15.77 7.58 -3.97
N ASP A 122 14.70 6.84 -3.67
CA ASP A 122 14.09 5.85 -4.59
C ASP A 122 13.02 6.45 -5.53
N CYS A 123 12.75 7.76 -5.48
CA CYS A 123 11.68 8.33 -6.29
C CYS A 123 12.13 8.56 -7.75
N ALA A 124 11.32 8.12 -8.71
CA ALA A 124 11.61 8.27 -10.14
C ALA A 124 11.71 9.74 -10.57
N CYS A 125 10.89 10.63 -9.99
CA CYS A 125 10.98 12.07 -10.25
C CYS A 125 12.33 12.67 -9.79
N GLY A 126 12.94 12.12 -8.73
CA GLY A 126 14.26 12.52 -8.26
C GLY A 126 15.36 12.04 -9.19
N GLN A 127 15.29 10.79 -9.66
CA GLN A 127 16.18 10.24 -10.69
C GLN A 127 16.15 11.10 -11.97
N TYR A 128 14.96 11.52 -12.40
CA TYR A 128 14.80 12.45 -13.50
C TYR A 128 15.46 13.82 -13.24
N LEU A 129 15.25 14.42 -12.06
CA LEU A 129 15.89 15.70 -11.69
C LEU A 129 17.42 15.61 -11.63
N ASN A 130 17.96 14.43 -11.34
CA ASN A 130 19.39 14.16 -11.29
C ASN A 130 19.97 13.78 -12.67
N CYS A 131 19.13 13.76 -13.71
CA CYS A 131 19.47 13.31 -15.06
C CYS A 131 19.89 11.84 -15.15
N ASP A 132 19.48 11.01 -14.19
CA ASP A 132 19.71 9.55 -14.22
C ASP A 132 18.80 8.84 -15.24
N ILE A 133 17.60 9.39 -15.44
CA ILE A 133 16.63 8.96 -16.46
C ILE A 133 16.13 10.18 -17.24
N THR A 134 15.69 9.95 -18.47
CA THR A 134 15.06 10.95 -19.33
C THR A 134 13.60 11.20 -18.95
N ARG A 135 13.03 12.30 -19.45
CA ARG A 135 11.60 12.58 -19.30
C ARG A 135 10.73 11.48 -19.92
N SER A 136 11.13 10.95 -21.08
CA SER A 136 10.41 9.86 -21.76
C SER A 136 10.41 8.60 -20.90
N GLU A 137 11.57 8.21 -20.36
CA GLU A 137 11.66 7.03 -19.49
C GLU A 137 10.81 7.19 -18.22
N LEU A 138 10.77 8.39 -17.64
CA LEU A 138 9.91 8.69 -16.49
C LEU A 138 8.41 8.55 -16.84
N GLU A 139 8.00 9.04 -18.01
CA GLU A 139 6.61 8.93 -18.49
C GLU A 139 6.24 7.50 -18.86
N ASP A 140 7.18 6.74 -19.41
CA ASP A 140 7.01 5.34 -19.77
C ASP A 140 6.71 4.46 -18.54
N VAL A 141 7.18 4.84 -17.34
CA VAL A 141 6.79 4.17 -16.07
C VAL A 141 5.27 4.21 -15.85
N CYS A 142 4.58 5.24 -16.32
CA CYS A 142 3.12 5.35 -16.21
C CYS A 142 2.35 4.55 -17.28
N THR A 143 3.04 3.84 -18.17
CA THR A 143 2.43 2.98 -19.19
C THR A 143 2.15 1.58 -18.64
N ASN A 144 1.30 0.81 -19.33
CA ASN A 144 1.02 -0.61 -19.02
C ASN A 144 0.63 -0.91 -17.55
N GLY A 145 -0.05 0.04 -16.89
CA GLY A 145 -0.50 -0.09 -15.50
C GLY A 145 0.54 0.27 -14.44
N GLY A 146 1.74 0.72 -14.84
CA GLY A 146 2.73 1.27 -13.91
C GLY A 146 2.38 2.70 -13.46
N PHE A 147 3.12 3.20 -12.46
CA PHE A 147 2.96 4.55 -11.92
C PHE A 147 4.25 5.03 -11.23
N VAL A 148 4.53 6.33 -11.29
CA VAL A 148 5.75 6.93 -10.71
C VAL A 148 5.61 7.23 -9.21
N CYS A 149 4.39 7.49 -8.78
CA CYS A 149 4.00 7.71 -7.39
C CYS A 149 2.51 7.40 -7.23
N TYR A 150 2.03 7.26 -6.00
CA TYR A 150 0.61 6.97 -5.77
C TYR A 150 -0.30 8.01 -6.40
N GLU A 151 0.05 9.31 -6.31
CA GLU A 151 -0.74 10.40 -6.87
C GLU A 151 -0.85 10.35 -8.40
N SER A 152 0.17 9.84 -9.10
CA SER A 152 0.20 9.81 -10.57
C SER A 152 -0.86 8.89 -11.19
N GLN A 153 -1.42 7.95 -10.42
CA GLN A 153 -2.42 6.99 -10.92
C GLN A 153 -3.82 7.14 -10.33
N MET A 154 -4.00 8.01 -9.32
CA MET A 154 -5.23 7.97 -8.51
C MET A 154 -6.52 8.14 -9.31
N LEU A 155 -6.56 9.08 -10.27
CA LEU A 155 -7.75 9.28 -11.10
C LEU A 155 -7.78 8.40 -12.36
N ARG A 156 -6.64 7.79 -12.73
CA ARG A 156 -6.54 6.82 -13.81
C ARG A 156 -7.20 5.50 -13.39
N ASP A 157 -6.75 4.98 -12.25
CA ASP A 157 -7.10 3.64 -11.78
C ASP A 157 -8.16 3.70 -10.67
N TRP A 158 -8.56 4.90 -10.24
CA TRP A 158 -9.48 5.11 -9.12
C TRP A 158 -9.07 4.30 -7.89
N LYS A 159 -7.78 4.38 -7.55
CA LYS A 159 -7.15 3.60 -6.50
C LYS A 159 -6.32 4.51 -5.59
N ALA A 160 -6.51 4.35 -4.28
CA ALA A 160 -5.73 5.05 -3.26
C ALA A 160 -5.07 4.03 -2.34
N LEU A 161 -3.76 4.18 -2.14
CA LEU A 161 -2.94 3.29 -1.32
C LEU A 161 -2.66 3.92 0.03
N ALA A 162 -2.61 3.09 1.08
CA ALA A 162 -2.34 3.50 2.46
C ALA A 162 -0.92 4.04 2.65
N GLY A 163 -0.02 3.60 1.78
CA GLY A 163 1.38 3.97 1.71
C GLY A 163 2.29 3.15 2.60
N ILE A 164 3.57 3.46 2.50
CA ILE A 164 4.65 2.82 3.25
C ILE A 164 5.26 3.87 4.18
N VAL A 165 5.59 3.47 5.41
CA VAL A 165 6.26 4.34 6.36
C VAL A 165 7.64 4.72 5.80
N GLN A 166 7.90 6.02 5.64
CA GLN A 166 9.13 6.51 5.00
C GLN A 166 10.23 6.92 6.00
N THR A 167 9.91 7.06 7.29
CA THR A 167 10.82 7.60 8.30
C THR A 167 10.74 6.85 9.63
N GLY A 168 11.78 7.02 10.46
CA GLY A 168 11.87 6.42 11.79
C GLY A 168 12.17 4.93 11.78
N GLU A 169 12.11 4.29 12.95
CA GLU A 169 12.43 2.87 13.14
C GLU A 169 11.51 1.92 12.35
N ARG A 170 10.34 2.40 11.95
CA ARG A 170 9.34 1.66 11.20
C ARG A 170 9.45 1.87 9.68
N LYS A 171 10.50 2.53 9.19
CA LYS A 171 10.70 2.76 7.75
C LYS A 171 10.60 1.45 6.96
N GLY A 172 9.90 1.47 5.83
CA GLY A 172 9.66 0.31 4.97
C GLY A 172 8.43 -0.52 5.38
N GLN A 173 7.79 -0.25 6.51
CA GLN A 173 6.59 -0.99 6.90
C GLN A 173 5.35 -0.51 6.12
N PRO A 174 4.58 -1.43 5.52
CA PRO A 174 3.30 -1.10 4.89
C PRO A 174 2.28 -0.58 5.91
N MET A 175 1.47 0.40 5.49
CA MET A 175 0.37 0.93 6.30
C MET A 175 -0.93 0.19 6.02
N LYS A 176 -1.80 0.11 7.04
CA LYS A 176 -3.08 -0.58 6.97
C LYS A 176 -4.28 0.35 6.95
N LEU A 177 -5.37 -0.07 6.31
CA LEU A 177 -6.66 0.62 6.25
C LEU A 177 -7.72 -0.09 7.11
N ASN A 178 -7.54 -0.02 8.43
CA ASN A 178 -8.31 -0.83 9.39
C ASN A 178 -9.83 -0.63 9.39
N LYS A 179 -10.35 0.52 8.94
CA LYS A 179 -11.80 0.82 9.00
C LYS A 179 -12.49 0.89 7.64
N VAL A 180 -11.76 0.86 6.52
CA VAL A 180 -12.41 0.95 5.21
C VAL A 180 -12.95 -0.41 4.83
N GLN A 181 -14.23 -0.44 4.47
CA GLN A 181 -14.90 -1.62 3.97
C GLN A 181 -15.67 -1.24 2.71
N ASN A 182 -16.32 -2.22 2.09
CA ASN A 182 -17.25 -1.95 1.01
C ASN A 182 -18.33 -0.95 1.47
N ASN A 183 -18.83 -0.19 0.50
CA ASN A 183 -19.79 0.89 0.67
C ASN A 183 -19.23 2.18 1.27
N SER A 184 -17.96 2.23 1.71
CA SER A 184 -17.29 3.46 2.14
C SER A 184 -17.14 4.48 1.00
N LEU A 185 -17.24 5.76 1.31
CA LEU A 185 -16.85 6.85 0.42
C LEU A 185 -15.34 7.09 0.58
N CYS A 186 -14.61 7.05 -0.54
CA CYS A 186 -13.25 7.54 -0.61
C CYS A 186 -13.25 8.98 -1.13
N VAL A 187 -12.57 9.87 -0.40
CA VAL A 187 -12.41 11.29 -0.74
C VAL A 187 -10.92 11.56 -0.96
N LEU A 188 -10.59 12.08 -2.14
CA LEU A 188 -9.23 12.44 -2.49
C LEU A 188 -9.03 13.95 -2.31
N THR A 189 -8.05 14.32 -1.49
CA THR A 189 -7.80 15.72 -1.14
C THR A 189 -6.38 16.15 -1.44
N THR A 190 -6.21 17.41 -1.82
CA THR A 190 -4.90 18.02 -2.04
C THR A 190 -4.93 19.50 -1.65
N ARG A 191 -3.79 20.17 -1.82
CA ARG A 191 -3.58 21.60 -1.68
C ARG A 191 -2.74 22.07 -2.86
N ASP A 192 -2.96 23.28 -3.33
CA ASP A 192 -2.06 23.85 -4.31
C ASP A 192 -0.68 24.12 -3.70
N PRO A 193 0.39 24.16 -4.52
CA PRO A 193 1.69 24.62 -4.05
C PRO A 193 1.59 25.99 -3.37
N ASN A 194 2.29 26.15 -2.25
CA ASN A 194 2.32 27.40 -1.46
C ASN A 194 0.99 27.81 -0.82
N SER A 195 -0.04 26.96 -0.81
CA SER A 195 -1.31 27.23 -0.10
C SER A 195 -1.25 26.78 1.37
N MET A 196 -2.21 27.24 2.17
CA MET A 196 -2.34 26.84 3.57
C MET A 196 -3.11 25.52 3.69
N GLU A 197 -3.02 24.89 4.88
CA GLU A 197 -3.77 23.66 5.16
C GLU A 197 -5.29 23.89 5.16
N SER A 198 -5.77 25.08 5.53
CA SER A 198 -7.16 25.51 5.41
C SER A 198 -7.68 25.44 3.97
N ASP A 199 -6.79 25.57 2.99
CA ASP A 199 -7.13 25.60 1.57
C ASP A 199 -7.20 24.19 0.97
N ARG A 200 -7.02 23.14 1.78
CA ARG A 200 -7.15 21.76 1.32
C ARG A 200 -8.52 21.53 0.72
N TYR A 201 -8.55 21.07 -0.52
CA TYR A 201 -9.75 20.84 -1.28
C TYR A 201 -9.89 19.40 -1.74
N ILE A 202 -11.14 19.01 -2.01
CA ILE A 202 -11.50 17.72 -2.59
C ILE A 202 -11.37 17.83 -4.11
N PHE A 203 -10.66 16.89 -4.74
CA PHE A 203 -10.52 16.84 -6.21
C PHE A 203 -11.20 15.62 -6.85
N GLY A 204 -11.53 14.61 -6.05
CA GLY A 204 -12.26 13.43 -6.52
C GLY A 204 -12.88 12.64 -5.38
N VAL A 205 -13.97 11.94 -5.68
CA VAL A 205 -14.64 11.02 -4.77
C VAL A 205 -15.04 9.74 -5.50
N PHE A 206 -15.05 8.62 -4.80
CA PHE A 206 -15.56 7.37 -5.35
C PHE A 206 -16.08 6.42 -4.27
N LEU A 207 -17.00 5.54 -4.67
CA LEU A 207 -17.53 4.49 -3.82
C LEU A 207 -16.56 3.32 -3.77
N VAL A 208 -16.13 2.92 -2.58
CA VAL A 208 -15.28 1.75 -2.39
C VAL A 208 -16.13 0.47 -2.52
N ASP A 209 -15.85 -0.33 -3.55
CA ASP A 209 -16.42 -1.66 -3.73
C ASP A 209 -15.36 -2.79 -3.66
N GLU A 210 -14.08 -2.42 -3.73
CA GLU A 210 -12.93 -3.29 -3.56
C GLU A 210 -11.91 -2.64 -2.62
N THR A 211 -11.44 -3.41 -1.64
CA THR A 211 -10.50 -2.95 -0.61
C THR A 211 -9.56 -4.08 -0.19
N TYR A 212 -8.36 -3.70 0.20
CA TYR A 212 -7.39 -4.55 0.85
C TYR A 212 -6.90 -3.85 2.11
N GLU A 213 -7.01 -4.50 3.27
CA GLU A 213 -6.62 -3.90 4.56
C GLU A 213 -5.11 -3.60 4.61
N GLY A 214 -4.30 -4.41 3.92
CA GLY A 214 -2.84 -4.44 4.07
C GLY A 214 -2.40 -5.47 5.09
N ASP A 215 -1.22 -6.05 4.87
CA ASP A 215 -0.61 -7.04 5.74
C ASP A 215 0.82 -6.64 6.12
N ASN A 216 1.69 -7.60 6.41
CA ASN A 216 3.09 -7.32 6.76
C ASN A 216 3.98 -7.14 5.52
N GLN A 217 3.48 -7.48 4.33
CA GLN A 217 4.18 -7.43 3.06
C GLN A 217 3.71 -6.25 2.22
N ASP A 218 2.38 -6.07 2.12
CA ASP A 218 1.75 -5.15 1.20
C ASP A 218 0.90 -4.11 1.94
N GLU A 219 0.94 -2.85 1.48
CA GLU A 219 0.09 -1.80 2.01
C GLU A 219 -1.39 -1.99 1.62
N GLY A 220 -2.27 -1.46 2.47
CA GLY A 220 -3.70 -1.45 2.18
C GLY A 220 -4.02 -0.53 1.01
N TYR A 221 -5.12 -0.81 0.32
CA TYR A 221 -5.65 0.07 -0.72
C TYR A 221 -7.16 0.02 -0.79
N VAL A 222 -7.74 1.06 -1.38
CA VAL A 222 -9.15 1.14 -1.75
C VAL A 222 -9.26 1.46 -3.22
N THR A 223 -10.22 0.85 -3.90
CA THR A 223 -10.47 1.11 -5.32
C THR A 223 -11.96 0.95 -5.66
N THR A 224 -12.30 1.24 -6.91
CA THR A 224 -13.66 1.08 -7.42
C THR A 224 -13.70 0.56 -8.84
N LYS A 225 -14.61 -0.37 -9.11
CA LYS A 225 -15.05 -0.70 -10.48
C LYS A 225 -16.43 -0.15 -10.81
N SER A 226 -17.13 0.37 -9.80
CA SER A 226 -18.42 1.01 -9.95
C SER A 226 -18.37 2.28 -10.79
N LYS A 227 -19.52 2.62 -11.38
CA LYS A 227 -19.75 3.92 -12.03
C LYS A 227 -19.76 5.10 -11.04
N TYR A 228 -19.91 4.83 -9.74
CA TYR A 228 -20.01 5.84 -8.69
C TYR A 228 -18.63 6.43 -8.34
N ARG A 229 -18.13 7.26 -9.25
CA ARG A 229 -16.86 7.96 -9.15
C ARG A 229 -16.95 9.30 -9.88
N ILE A 230 -16.50 10.36 -9.23
CA ILE A 230 -16.61 11.73 -9.73
C ILE A 230 -15.28 12.43 -9.50
N LYS A 231 -14.70 12.95 -10.58
CA LYS A 231 -13.60 13.92 -10.52
C LYS A 231 -14.18 15.33 -10.65
N LEU A 232 -13.64 16.28 -9.90
CA LEU A 232 -14.06 17.67 -9.95
C LEU A 232 -13.18 18.45 -10.92
N TYR A 233 -13.81 19.34 -11.69
CA TYR A 233 -13.09 20.32 -12.49
C TYR A 233 -12.28 21.21 -11.56
N PRO A 234 -11.13 21.77 -11.98
CA PRO A 234 -10.33 22.63 -11.11
C PRO A 234 -11.16 23.71 -10.42
N LYS A 235 -12.01 24.44 -11.15
CA LYS A 235 -12.87 25.49 -10.57
C LYS A 235 -13.92 24.97 -9.56
N GLU A 236 -14.36 23.72 -9.69
CA GLU A 236 -15.28 23.10 -8.73
C GLU A 236 -14.54 22.60 -7.49
N ALA A 237 -13.37 21.97 -7.70
CA ALA A 237 -12.54 21.42 -6.64
C ALA A 237 -12.19 22.50 -5.60
N HIS A 238 -11.76 23.68 -6.03
CA HIS A 238 -11.44 24.80 -5.12
C HIS A 238 -12.64 25.34 -4.32
N LYS A 239 -13.89 25.02 -4.70
CA LYS A 239 -15.08 25.34 -3.90
C LYS A 239 -15.34 24.29 -2.80
N MET A 240 -14.75 23.11 -2.92
CA MET A 240 -14.94 21.97 -2.04
C MET A 240 -13.82 21.87 -0.99
N LEU A 241 -13.68 22.88 -0.13
CA LEU A 241 -12.71 22.85 0.96
C LEU A 241 -13.03 21.71 1.94
N PHE A 242 -12.07 20.80 2.14
CA PHE A 242 -12.22 19.61 2.99
C PHE A 242 -12.57 19.97 4.44
N TRP A 243 -11.96 21.04 4.96
CA TRP A 243 -12.17 21.50 6.34
C TRP A 243 -13.52 22.18 6.56
N ASN A 244 -14.36 22.34 5.53
CA ASN A 244 -15.78 22.64 5.75
C ASN A 244 -16.53 21.43 6.34
N TYR A 245 -16.08 20.21 6.04
CA TYR A 245 -16.77 18.96 6.40
C TYR A 245 -16.14 18.29 7.61
N HIS A 246 -14.81 18.32 7.71
CA HIS A 246 -14.06 17.60 8.74
C HIS A 246 -13.47 18.54 9.79
N ALA A 247 -13.37 18.05 11.02
CA ALA A 247 -12.72 18.68 12.16
C ALA A 247 -11.97 17.61 12.95
N ASN A 248 -10.81 17.93 13.51
CA ASN A 248 -10.05 16.98 14.33
C ASN A 248 -10.70 16.86 15.71
N ASP A 249 -10.77 15.64 16.26
CA ASP A 249 -11.36 15.38 17.58
C ASP A 249 -10.74 16.22 18.70
N ASN A 250 -9.41 16.37 18.68
CA ASN A 250 -8.67 17.08 19.73
C ASN A 250 -8.56 18.60 19.50
N GLN A 251 -8.73 19.06 18.26
CA GLN A 251 -8.59 20.47 17.87
C GLN A 251 -9.64 20.83 16.80
N PRO A 252 -10.93 20.89 17.19
CA PRO A 252 -12.02 20.98 16.22
C PRO A 252 -12.07 22.31 15.46
N GLU A 253 -11.51 23.38 16.01
CA GLU A 253 -11.50 24.74 15.43
C GLU A 253 -10.26 25.01 14.55
N VAL A 254 -9.33 24.06 14.44
CA VAL A 254 -8.09 24.24 13.70
C VAL A 254 -8.07 23.34 12.46
N ALA A 255 -7.99 23.96 11.28
CA ALA A 255 -7.80 23.28 10.00
C ALA A 255 -6.34 22.79 9.87
N VAL A 256 -6.02 21.65 10.48
CA VAL A 256 -4.68 21.06 10.47
C VAL A 256 -4.71 19.55 10.23
N TRP A 257 -3.98 19.06 9.24
CA TRP A 257 -3.90 17.61 9.03
C TRP A 257 -2.97 16.92 10.02
N SER A 258 -1.87 17.54 10.45
CA SER A 258 -0.86 16.87 11.29
C SER A 258 -0.33 15.58 10.64
N SER A 259 -0.31 14.45 11.36
CA SER A 259 0.30 13.17 10.96
C SER A 259 -0.63 12.26 10.15
N GLY A 260 -0.02 11.31 9.42
CA GLY A 260 -0.72 10.28 8.66
C GLY A 260 -1.18 10.72 7.26
N LEU A 261 -1.49 9.73 6.42
CA LEU A 261 -1.86 9.91 5.01
C LEU A 261 -3.37 9.85 4.77
N HIS A 262 -4.17 9.50 5.78
CA HIS A 262 -5.62 9.43 5.67
C HIS A 262 -6.33 9.84 6.96
N ARG A 263 -7.63 10.13 6.84
CA ARG A 263 -8.56 10.38 7.94
C ARG A 263 -9.82 9.56 7.75
N TYR A 264 -10.36 9.04 8.84
CA TYR A 264 -11.67 8.40 8.84
C TYR A 264 -12.74 9.43 9.20
N PHE A 265 -13.92 9.28 8.62
CA PHE A 265 -15.05 10.16 8.86
C PHE A 265 -16.38 9.41 8.72
N GLU A 266 -17.45 10.00 9.26
CA GLU A 266 -18.76 9.34 9.39
C GLU A 266 -19.63 9.51 8.14
N ASP A 267 -20.75 8.77 8.05
CA ASP A 267 -21.63 8.82 6.88
C ASP A 267 -22.35 10.16 6.70
N GLU A 268 -22.66 10.87 7.78
CA GLU A 268 -23.25 12.20 7.70
C GLU A 268 -22.34 13.16 6.92
N GLN A 269 -21.03 13.13 7.18
CA GLN A 269 -20.04 13.94 6.47
C GLN A 269 -19.91 13.50 5.00
N ALA A 270 -20.04 12.20 4.70
CA ALA A 270 -20.08 11.71 3.33
C ALA A 270 -21.30 12.25 2.57
N ILE A 271 -22.48 12.25 3.19
CA ILE A 271 -23.70 12.81 2.61
C ILE A 271 -23.55 14.31 2.37
N GLN A 272 -23.01 15.07 3.33
CA GLN A 272 -22.75 16.51 3.15
C GLN A 272 -21.86 16.78 1.93
N ILE A 273 -20.79 15.99 1.74
CA ILE A 273 -19.90 16.11 0.58
C ILE A 273 -20.66 15.79 -0.71
N LEU A 274 -21.41 14.67 -0.76
CA LEU A 274 -22.14 14.26 -1.95
C LEU A 274 -23.28 15.23 -2.31
N GLN A 275 -23.96 15.82 -1.33
CA GLN A 275 -24.97 16.86 -1.54
C GLN A 275 -24.37 18.10 -2.20
N ASP A 276 -23.21 18.55 -1.74
CA ASP A 276 -22.53 19.70 -2.34
C ASP A 276 -21.99 19.39 -3.74
N ILE A 277 -21.50 18.18 -3.97
CA ILE A 277 -21.11 17.74 -5.32
C ILE A 277 -22.33 17.72 -6.25
N ALA A 278 -23.48 17.18 -5.81
CA ALA A 278 -24.71 17.18 -6.58
C ALA A 278 -25.15 18.61 -6.96
N LYS A 279 -25.08 19.56 -6.01
CA LYS A 279 -25.34 20.98 -6.26
C LYS A 279 -24.35 21.59 -7.25
N LEU A 280 -23.04 21.28 -7.12
CA LEU A 280 -22.02 21.77 -8.05
C LEU A 280 -22.20 21.24 -9.47
N LYS A 281 -22.70 20.01 -9.61
CA LYS A 281 -22.93 19.36 -10.90
C LYS A 281 -24.26 19.71 -11.54
N GLN A 282 -25.12 20.50 -10.88
CA GLN A 282 -26.39 20.94 -11.44
C GLN A 282 -26.19 21.69 -12.77
N GLY A 283 -26.95 21.30 -13.79
CA GLY A 283 -26.86 21.83 -15.15
C GLY A 283 -25.66 21.31 -15.97
N THR A 284 -24.87 20.38 -15.44
CA THR A 284 -23.73 19.76 -16.14
C THR A 284 -24.07 18.36 -16.63
N GLU A 285 -23.26 17.81 -17.54
CA GLU A 285 -23.39 16.42 -17.99
C GLU A 285 -23.24 15.36 -16.87
N LYS A 286 -22.72 15.74 -15.70
CA LYS A 286 -22.55 14.84 -14.54
C LYS A 286 -23.66 14.98 -13.50
N GLU A 287 -24.67 15.80 -13.73
CA GLU A 287 -25.77 16.03 -12.78
C GLU A 287 -26.46 14.72 -12.39
N GLU A 288 -26.87 13.92 -13.38
CA GLU A 288 -27.58 12.66 -13.16
C GLU A 288 -26.73 11.70 -12.32
N LEU A 289 -25.46 11.52 -12.67
CA LEU A 289 -24.54 10.66 -11.93
C LEU A 289 -24.35 11.15 -10.49
N ALA A 290 -24.21 12.45 -10.26
CA ALA A 290 -23.99 13.01 -8.93
C ALA A 290 -25.22 12.81 -8.01
N ASN A 291 -26.42 13.06 -8.55
CA ASN A 291 -27.68 12.81 -7.84
C ASN A 291 -27.89 11.31 -7.57
N GLU A 292 -27.65 10.47 -8.56
CA GLU A 292 -27.77 9.01 -8.41
C GLU A 292 -26.79 8.49 -7.35
N PHE A 293 -25.53 8.97 -7.37
CA PHE A 293 -24.52 8.57 -6.40
C PHE A 293 -24.91 8.97 -4.97
N LEU A 294 -25.37 10.21 -4.76
CA LEU A 294 -25.88 10.64 -3.45
C LEU A 294 -27.00 9.72 -2.93
N LEU A 295 -28.02 9.46 -3.75
CA LEU A 295 -29.16 8.63 -3.35
C LEU A 295 -28.76 7.18 -3.12
N TYR A 296 -27.88 6.64 -3.97
CA TYR A 296 -27.38 5.29 -3.82
C TYR A 296 -26.57 5.13 -2.54
N PHE A 297 -25.64 6.06 -2.25
CA PHE A 297 -24.82 6.03 -1.04
C PHE A 297 -25.67 6.13 0.23
N ALA A 298 -26.67 7.02 0.26
CA ALA A 298 -27.60 7.14 1.37
C ALA A 298 -28.36 5.83 1.62
N ARG A 299 -28.87 5.21 0.56
CA ARG A 299 -29.63 3.96 0.65
C ARG A 299 -28.81 2.78 1.17
N ILE A 300 -27.59 2.59 0.67
CA ILE A 300 -26.76 1.43 1.07
C ILE A 300 -26.17 1.56 2.48
N ASN A 301 -26.11 2.79 3.02
CA ASN A 301 -25.60 3.07 4.36
C ASN A 301 -26.71 3.46 5.35
N ASP A 302 -27.99 3.33 4.96
CA ASP A 302 -29.16 3.62 5.79
C ASP A 302 -29.17 5.02 6.42
N VAL A 303 -28.80 6.04 5.63
CA VAL A 303 -28.76 7.44 6.07
C VAL A 303 -29.91 8.23 5.44
N ASP A 304 -30.74 8.84 6.29
CA ASP A 304 -31.76 9.79 5.85
C ASP A 304 -31.13 11.14 5.54
N ILE A 305 -31.03 11.45 4.24
CA ILE A 305 -30.48 12.70 3.70
C ILE A 305 -31.15 13.94 4.33
N SER A 306 -32.43 13.87 4.69
CA SER A 306 -33.18 15.00 5.24
C SER A 306 -32.84 15.33 6.70
N ASN A 307 -32.25 14.36 7.43
CA ASN A 307 -31.87 14.51 8.83
C ASN A 307 -30.37 14.75 9.02
N VAL A 308 -29.58 14.79 7.94
CA VAL A 308 -28.14 15.06 8.04
C VAL A 308 -27.94 16.50 8.53
N PRO A 309 -27.15 16.69 9.61
CA PRO A 309 -26.92 18.01 10.17
C PRO A 309 -26.16 18.92 9.21
N GLU A 310 -26.18 20.22 9.51
CA GLU A 310 -25.33 21.19 8.82
C GLU A 310 -23.84 20.88 9.03
N LYS A 311 -23.02 21.35 8.09
CA LYS A 311 -21.58 21.13 8.11
C LYS A 311 -20.95 21.71 9.38
N SER A 312 -20.18 20.89 10.08
CA SER A 312 -19.51 21.24 11.34
C SER A 312 -17.99 21.06 11.28
N GLY A 313 -17.39 21.20 10.09
CA GLY A 313 -15.94 21.14 9.95
C GLY A 313 -15.24 22.34 10.59
N ALA A 314 -13.90 22.28 10.65
CA ALA A 314 -13.09 23.32 11.31
C ALA A 314 -13.37 24.74 10.78
N LEU A 315 -13.60 24.88 9.47
CA LEU A 315 -13.92 26.19 8.85
C LEU A 315 -15.36 26.66 9.07
N LYS A 316 -16.21 25.84 9.71
CA LYS A 316 -17.59 26.19 10.10
C LYS A 316 -17.73 26.52 11.59
N LYS A 317 -16.65 26.38 12.35
CA LYS A 317 -16.59 26.69 13.79
C LYS A 317 -15.89 28.03 14.08
N LEU A 318 -15.42 28.71 13.03
CA LEU A 318 -14.76 30.01 13.11
C LEU A 318 -15.75 31.16 13.28
#